data_AF-A0AAN8IH24-F1
#
_entry.id   AF-A0AAN8IH24-F1
#
_cell.length_a   1.000
_cell.length_b   1.000
_cell.length_c   1.000
_cell.angle_alpha   90.00
_cell.angle_beta   90.00
_cell.angle_gamma   90.00
#
_symmetry.space_group_name_H-M   'P 1'
#
loop_
_entity.id
_entity.type
_entity.pdbx_description
1 polymer ?
#
loop_
_entity_poly.entity_id
_entity_poly.type
_entity_poly.pdbx_seq_one_letter_code
_entity_poly.pdbx_strand_id
1 'polypeptide(L)'
;MYPCDFFEMSGGCCSESIPATLSRKGEVKILEYQTQQHRLFPQLARAYAFIFTGHAVDEMAELHYITSGLKAVVTYLTGQGIEQARMSCGGHGYSKASNMSELYGVAIGGATYEGENMVMLQQLARYLMKSAEAAKKGVALGKLVDYLVRPSEKHSTIDRQPDRAYSAHLKAFDKAAKLQVMKAYERMRSLRAQGLSEEEAWNANAVELNRVSLTFLQQRPIEKPITS
;
A
#
# COMPACT_ATOMS: atom_id res chain seq x y z
N MET A 1 -4.66 16.91 42.75
CA MET A 1 -4.32 15.72 43.54
C MET A 1 -5.34 14.63 43.21
N TYR A 2 -5.05 13.84 42.18
CA TYR A 2 -5.54 12.46 42.00
C TYR A 2 -4.43 11.73 41.24
N PRO A 3 -3.97 10.55 41.72
CA PRO A 3 -2.75 9.93 41.25
C PRO A 3 -3.00 9.02 40.03
N CYS A 4 -1.97 8.94 39.18
CA CYS A 4 -1.83 7.95 38.13
C CYS A 4 -1.38 6.62 38.74
N ASP A 5 -2.22 5.59 38.66
CA ASP A 5 -1.81 4.21 38.85
C ASP A 5 -2.55 3.33 37.83
N PHE A 6 -1.84 2.88 36.80
CA PHE A 6 -2.07 1.58 36.16
C PHE A 6 -0.94 1.33 35.14
N PHE A 7 0.05 0.51 35.51
CA PHE A 7 0.38 -0.76 34.86
C PHE A 7 1.82 -1.20 35.23
N GLU A 8 1.96 -1.93 36.33
CA GLU A 8 3.05 -2.88 36.50
C GLU A 8 2.76 -4.09 35.61
N MET A 9 3.61 -4.34 34.61
CA MET A 9 3.81 -5.68 34.06
C MET A 9 5.30 -5.99 34.09
N SER A 10 5.68 -6.74 35.11
CA SER A 10 6.89 -7.57 35.15
C SER A 10 6.79 -8.69 34.11
N GLY A 11 7.82 -8.88 33.29
CA GLY A 11 7.96 -10.05 32.42
C GLY A 11 8.92 -9.79 31.26
N GLY A 12 10.14 -10.31 31.37
CA GLY A 12 11.26 -9.97 30.50
C GLY A 12 11.11 -10.41 29.06
N CYS A 13 11.51 -9.53 28.13
CA CYS A 13 12.30 -9.79 26.93
C CYS A 13 12.23 -8.53 26.05
N CYS A 14 13.13 -7.57 26.30
CA CYS A 14 13.61 -6.55 25.35
C CYS A 14 14.47 -5.54 26.12
N SER A 15 15.63 -5.98 26.63
CA SER A 15 16.73 -5.06 26.91
C SER A 15 17.50 -4.81 25.61
N GLU A 16 16.82 -4.37 24.56
CA GLU A 16 17.49 -3.62 23.49
C GLU A 16 17.59 -2.21 24.02
N SER A 17 18.77 -1.87 24.52
CA SER A 17 19.16 -0.51 24.86
C SER A 17 18.72 0.42 23.74
N ILE A 18 17.81 1.35 24.04
CA ILE A 18 17.61 2.56 23.23
C ILE A 18 19.01 3.10 22.96
N PRO A 19 19.47 3.22 21.69
CA PRO A 19 20.84 3.64 21.44
C PRO A 19 21.03 5.02 22.08
N ALA A 20 21.87 5.04 23.12
CA ALA A 20 22.27 6.23 23.82
C ALA A 20 23.17 7.06 22.88
N THR A 21 22.59 7.79 21.94
CA THR A 21 23.36 8.63 20.99
C THR A 21 22.98 10.11 20.98
N LEU A 22 22.03 10.55 21.80
CA LEU A 22 21.84 12.00 22.07
C LEU A 22 22.76 12.52 23.19
N SER A 23 23.93 11.91 23.35
CA SER A 23 25.03 12.44 24.15
C SER A 23 26.18 12.88 23.23
N ARG A 24 25.98 14.01 22.54
CA ARG A 24 27.04 14.73 21.82
C ARG A 24 26.94 16.21 22.14
N LYS A 25 28.07 16.85 22.50
CA LYS A 25 28.21 18.28 22.81
C LYS A 25 28.18 19.16 21.53
N GLY A 26 27.14 19.03 20.70
CA GLY A 26 26.97 19.82 19.47
C GLY A 26 25.60 19.61 18.81
N GLU A 27 25.28 20.40 17.77
CA GLU A 27 24.05 20.21 17.02
C GLU A 27 23.99 18.83 16.35
N VAL A 28 22.90 18.12 16.60
CA VAL A 28 22.66 16.78 16.09
C VAL A 28 22.16 16.88 14.64
N LYS A 29 22.65 16.01 13.75
CA LYS A 29 22.17 15.95 12.36
C LYS A 29 20.67 15.66 12.34
N ILE A 30 19.93 16.37 11.50
CA ILE A 30 18.47 16.21 11.45
C ILE A 30 18.02 14.78 11.13
N LEU A 31 18.84 14.01 10.41
CA LEU A 31 18.56 12.62 10.05
C LEU A 31 18.66 11.65 11.24
N GLU A 32 19.26 12.07 12.36
CA GLU A 32 19.32 11.26 13.58
C GLU A 32 17.99 11.31 14.37
N TYR A 33 17.12 12.29 14.10
CA TYR A 33 15.78 12.34 14.70
C TYR A 33 14.87 11.25 14.12
N GLN A 34 14.25 10.47 15.01
CA GLN A 34 13.31 9.42 14.64
C GLN A 34 12.15 9.95 13.77
N THR A 35 11.69 11.18 14.01
CA THR A 35 10.63 11.82 13.22
C THR A 35 11.07 12.06 11.77
N GLN A 36 12.33 12.46 11.55
CA GLN A 36 12.89 12.66 10.22
C GLN A 36 13.10 11.33 9.49
N GLN A 37 13.60 10.31 10.21
CA GLN A 37 13.74 8.95 9.68
C GLN A 37 12.38 8.35 9.29
N HIS A 38 11.38 8.47 10.16
CA HIS A 38 10.02 7.99 9.90
C HIS A 38 9.37 8.70 8.72
N ARG A 39 9.72 9.97 8.46
CA ARG A 39 9.23 10.70 7.30
C ARG A 39 9.88 10.26 6.00
N LEU A 40 11.20 10.04 5.98
CA LEU A 40 11.98 9.80 4.76
C LEU A 40 12.17 8.32 4.40
N PHE A 41 12.52 7.46 5.37
CA PHE A 41 12.87 6.06 5.09
C PHE A 41 11.73 5.25 4.47
N PRO A 42 10.45 5.42 4.87
CA PRO A 42 9.36 4.76 4.17
C PRO A 42 9.19 5.21 2.71
N GLN A 43 9.51 6.48 2.39
CA GLN A 43 9.44 6.96 0.99
C GLN A 43 10.59 6.38 0.17
N LEU A 44 11.79 6.24 0.76
CA LEU A 44 12.91 5.57 0.13
C LEU A 44 12.59 4.11 -0.17
N ALA A 45 12.01 3.37 0.80
CA ALA A 45 11.58 1.99 0.59
C ALA A 45 10.54 1.88 -0.54
N ARG A 46 9.59 2.82 -0.61
CA ARG A 46 8.60 2.90 -1.71
C ARG A 46 9.26 3.13 -3.07
N ALA A 47 10.26 4.01 -3.17
CA ALA A 47 10.95 4.26 -4.43
C ALA A 47 11.59 2.98 -4.99
N TYR A 48 12.29 2.21 -4.15
CA TYR A 48 12.83 0.90 -4.55
C TYR A 48 11.74 -0.10 -4.91
N ALA A 49 10.66 -0.17 -4.13
CA ALA A 49 9.53 -1.03 -4.43
C ALA A 49 8.90 -0.70 -5.80
N PHE A 50 8.76 0.58 -6.16
CA PHE A 50 8.23 1.00 -7.45
C PHE A 50 9.15 0.64 -8.61
N ILE A 51 10.47 0.78 -8.45
CA ILE A 51 11.45 0.38 -9.47
C ILE A 51 11.34 -1.13 -9.75
N PHE A 52 11.37 -1.96 -8.71
CA PHE A 52 11.25 -3.41 -8.88
C PHE A 52 9.90 -3.83 -9.45
N THR A 53 8.82 -3.18 -9.01
CA THR A 53 7.47 -3.44 -9.53
C THR A 53 7.36 -3.06 -11.00
N GLY A 54 7.96 -1.95 -11.44
CA GLY A 54 8.02 -1.55 -12.86
C GLY A 54 8.70 -2.61 -13.72
N HIS A 55 9.87 -3.09 -13.30
CA HIS A 55 10.57 -4.16 -14.01
C HIS A 55 9.80 -5.49 -14.05
N ALA A 56 9.07 -5.83 -12.99
CA ALA A 56 8.26 -7.06 -12.96
C ALA A 56 7.05 -6.97 -13.90
N VAL A 57 6.50 -5.78 -14.10
CA VAL A 57 5.34 -5.53 -14.96
C VAL A 57 5.72 -5.58 -16.43
N ASP A 58 6.88 -5.07 -16.84
CA ASP A 58 7.33 -5.14 -18.24
C ASP A 58 7.43 -6.59 -18.78
N GLU A 59 7.53 -7.59 -17.90
CA GLU A 59 7.68 -9.00 -18.25
C GLU A 59 6.36 -9.81 -18.23
N MET A 60 5.24 -9.20 -17.82
CA MET A 60 3.95 -9.90 -17.73
C MET A 60 3.08 -9.64 -18.98
N ALA A 61 2.24 -10.59 -19.41
CA ALA A 61 1.39 -10.44 -20.61
C ALA A 61 -0.06 -9.99 -20.31
N GLU A 62 -0.58 -10.23 -19.10
CA GLU A 62 -1.93 -9.81 -18.68
C GLU A 62 -1.89 -8.41 -18.04
N LEU A 63 -1.64 -7.38 -18.86
CA LEU A 63 -1.10 -6.12 -18.34
C LEU A 63 -2.11 -5.04 -18.02
N HIS A 64 -3.09 -4.80 -18.90
CA HIS A 64 -3.70 -3.48 -18.95
C HIS A 64 -4.39 -3.05 -17.64
N TYR A 65 -5.16 -3.92 -16.99
CA TYR A 65 -5.87 -3.55 -15.76
C TYR A 65 -4.92 -3.34 -14.56
N ILE A 66 -3.86 -4.14 -14.48
CA ILE A 66 -2.88 -4.09 -13.40
C ILE A 66 -1.96 -2.88 -13.59
N THR A 67 -1.50 -2.63 -14.82
CA THR A 67 -0.69 -1.44 -15.15
C THR A 67 -1.47 -0.16 -14.92
N SER A 68 -2.73 -0.09 -15.35
CA SER A 68 -3.61 1.06 -15.08
C SER A 68 -3.72 1.34 -13.58
N GLY A 69 -4.02 0.32 -12.77
CA GLY A 69 -4.09 0.47 -11.33
C GLY A 69 -2.76 0.89 -10.72
N LEU A 70 -1.66 0.24 -11.12
CA LEU A 70 -0.32 0.52 -10.60
C LEU A 70 0.10 1.96 -10.90
N LYS A 71 -0.14 2.43 -12.12
CA LYS A 71 0.07 3.83 -12.52
C LYS A 71 -0.64 4.76 -11.55
N ALA A 72 -1.91 4.49 -11.21
CA ALA A 72 -2.68 5.35 -10.31
C ALA A 72 -2.07 5.41 -8.90
N VAL A 73 -1.64 4.28 -8.36
CA VAL A 73 -1.08 4.20 -7.01
C VAL A 73 0.33 4.78 -6.95
N VAL A 74 1.20 4.44 -7.91
CA VAL A 74 2.59 4.89 -7.96
C VAL A 74 2.66 6.40 -8.14
N THR A 75 1.88 6.98 -9.05
CA THR A 75 1.87 8.42 -9.29
C THR A 75 1.39 9.20 -8.07
N TYR A 76 0.32 8.74 -7.42
CA TYR A 76 -0.20 9.35 -6.19
C TYR A 76 0.82 9.30 -5.03
N LEU A 77 1.40 8.12 -4.77
CA LEU A 77 2.36 7.94 -3.68
C LEU A 77 3.70 8.65 -3.97
N THR A 78 4.11 8.74 -5.23
CA THR A 78 5.31 9.50 -5.62
C THR A 78 5.13 10.98 -5.34
N GLY A 79 3.98 11.56 -5.69
CA GLY A 79 3.65 12.95 -5.34
C GLY A 79 3.71 13.19 -3.84
N GLN A 80 3.11 12.30 -3.03
CA GLN A 80 3.22 12.36 -1.57
C GLN A 80 4.68 12.27 -1.08
N GLY A 81 5.46 11.35 -1.65
CA GLY A 81 6.86 11.16 -1.28
C GLY A 81 7.73 12.40 -1.55
N ILE A 82 7.55 13.05 -2.72
CA ILE A 82 8.27 14.27 -3.09
C ILE A 82 7.92 15.41 -2.12
N GLU A 83 6.63 15.61 -1.81
CA GLU A 83 6.24 16.66 -0.86
C GLU A 83 6.76 16.40 0.57
N GLN A 84 6.77 15.14 1.01
CA GLN A 84 7.38 14.77 2.30
C GLN A 84 8.89 15.06 2.30
N ALA A 85 9.60 14.77 1.21
CA ALA A 85 11.01 15.12 1.07
C ALA A 85 11.23 16.63 1.09
N ARG A 86 10.39 17.40 0.39
CA ARG A 86 10.43 18.87 0.36
C ARG A 86 10.27 19.48 1.74
N MET A 87 9.25 19.07 2.48
CA MET A 87 9.00 19.56 3.84
C MET A 87 10.09 19.14 4.83
N SER A 88 10.78 18.01 4.56
CA SER A 88 11.90 17.54 5.39
C SER A 88 13.14 18.44 5.30
N CYS A 89 13.27 19.23 4.25
CA CYS A 89 14.35 20.22 4.07
C CYS A 89 14.06 21.58 4.73
N GLY A 90 12.92 21.74 5.42
CA GLY A 90 12.54 23.01 6.04
C GLY A 90 12.37 24.14 5.01
N GLY A 91 12.73 25.38 5.39
CA GLY A 91 12.59 26.55 4.52
C GLY A 91 13.38 26.44 3.21
N HIS A 92 14.54 25.76 3.22
CA HIS A 92 15.33 25.54 2.01
C HIS A 92 14.62 24.64 0.99
N GLY A 93 13.70 23.77 1.42
CA GLY A 93 12.87 22.99 0.51
C GLY A 93 11.83 23.83 -0.25
N TYR A 94 11.49 25.04 0.22
CA TYR A 94 10.65 25.96 -0.54
C TYR A 94 11.44 26.70 -1.64
N SER A 95 12.75 26.87 -1.45
CA SER A 95 13.60 27.53 -2.44
C SER A 95 13.67 26.71 -3.73
N LYS A 96 13.68 27.42 -4.88
CA LYS A 96 13.94 26.82 -6.19
C LYS A 96 15.31 26.14 -6.27
N ALA A 97 16.26 26.51 -5.41
CA ALA A 97 17.55 25.83 -5.31
C ALA A 97 17.43 24.35 -4.92
N SER A 98 16.36 23.95 -4.22
CA SER A 98 16.08 22.53 -3.92
C SER A 98 15.54 21.74 -5.11
N ASN A 99 14.99 22.44 -6.11
CA ASN A 99 14.30 21.89 -7.28
C ASN A 99 13.13 20.93 -6.99
N MET A 100 12.71 20.77 -5.73
CA MET A 100 11.71 19.76 -5.34
C MET A 100 10.28 20.17 -5.74
N SER A 101 9.97 21.47 -5.74
CA SER A 101 8.67 21.97 -6.21
C SER A 101 8.46 21.74 -7.70
N GLU A 102 9.52 21.89 -8.50
CA GLU A 102 9.49 21.62 -9.94
C GLU A 102 9.35 20.12 -10.21
N LEU A 103 10.14 19.31 -9.51
CA LEU A 103 10.06 17.85 -9.57
C LEU A 103 8.64 17.35 -9.22
N TYR A 104 8.02 17.92 -8.18
CA TYR A 104 6.64 17.60 -7.83
C TYR A 104 5.68 17.94 -8.97
N GLY A 105 5.80 19.13 -9.57
CA GLY A 105 4.94 19.57 -10.68
C GLY A 105 5.00 18.64 -11.88
N VAL A 106 6.20 18.18 -12.25
CA VAL A 106 6.38 17.22 -13.34
C VAL A 106 5.83 15.84 -12.97
N ALA A 107 6.14 15.34 -11.78
CA ALA A 107 5.74 14.01 -11.35
C ALA A 107 4.22 13.87 -11.18
N ILE A 108 3.55 14.88 -10.60
CA ILE A 108 2.11 14.83 -10.35
C ILE A 108 1.29 14.93 -11.64
N GLY A 109 1.85 15.46 -12.73
CA GLY A 109 1.24 15.40 -14.05
C GLY A 109 0.83 13.97 -14.43
N GLY A 110 1.63 12.98 -13.99
CA GLY A 110 1.35 11.57 -14.20
C GLY A 110 0.07 11.07 -13.53
N ALA A 111 -0.50 11.78 -12.56
CA ALA A 111 -1.80 11.43 -12.01
C ALA A 111 -2.96 11.71 -12.98
N THR A 112 -2.73 12.57 -13.98
CA THR A 112 -3.77 13.08 -14.90
C THR A 112 -3.61 12.55 -16.32
N TYR A 113 -2.40 12.61 -16.88
CA TYR A 113 -2.14 12.08 -18.21
C TYR A 113 -2.16 10.55 -18.21
N GLU A 114 -2.27 9.92 -19.38
CA GLU A 114 -2.38 8.45 -19.55
C GLU A 114 -3.53 7.80 -18.75
N GLY A 115 -4.59 8.58 -18.51
CA GLY A 115 -5.81 8.17 -17.81
C GLY A 115 -5.89 8.65 -16.38
N GLU A 116 -6.94 9.38 -16.01
CA GLU A 116 -7.11 9.90 -14.66
C GLU A 116 -7.13 8.77 -13.61
N ASN A 117 -6.45 8.99 -12.47
CA ASN A 117 -6.18 7.95 -11.48
C ASN A 117 -7.43 7.25 -10.94
N MET A 118 -8.52 7.97 -10.67
CA MET A 118 -9.77 7.34 -10.21
C MET A 118 -10.40 6.48 -11.29
N VAL A 119 -10.37 6.89 -12.56
CA VAL A 119 -10.82 6.06 -13.70
C VAL A 119 -9.97 4.80 -13.83
N MET A 120 -8.66 4.90 -13.69
CA MET A 120 -7.75 3.74 -13.75
C MET A 120 -7.99 2.75 -12.59
N LEU A 121 -8.22 3.25 -11.37
CA LEU A 121 -8.59 2.41 -10.23
C LEU A 121 -9.92 1.67 -10.47
N GLN A 122 -10.88 2.30 -11.17
CA GLN A 122 -12.14 1.67 -11.55
C GLN A 122 -11.95 0.56 -12.60
N GLN A 123 -11.02 0.72 -13.54
CA GLN A 123 -10.67 -0.35 -14.49
C GLN A 123 -10.13 -1.59 -13.76
N LEU A 124 -9.22 -1.40 -12.81
CA LEU A 124 -8.72 -2.48 -11.96
C LEU A 124 -9.84 -3.09 -11.11
N ALA A 125 -10.75 -2.27 -10.57
CA ALA A 125 -11.85 -2.77 -9.76
C ALA A 125 -12.77 -3.70 -10.58
N ARG A 126 -13.03 -3.41 -11.86
CA ARG A 126 -13.81 -4.28 -12.75
C ARG A 126 -13.15 -5.65 -12.92
N TYR A 127 -11.84 -5.68 -13.10
CA TYR A 127 -11.08 -6.93 -13.14
C TYR A 127 -11.21 -7.71 -11.82
N LEU A 128 -11.01 -7.06 -10.68
CA LEU A 128 -11.11 -7.70 -9.37
C LEU A 128 -12.52 -8.21 -9.04
N MET A 129 -13.58 -7.50 -9.45
CA MET A 129 -14.96 -7.97 -9.27
C MET A 129 -15.26 -9.22 -10.10
N LYS A 130 -14.74 -9.29 -11.34
CA LYS A 130 -14.83 -10.51 -12.17
C LYS A 130 -14.05 -11.66 -11.55
N SER A 131 -12.84 -11.40 -11.03
CA SER A 131 -12.06 -12.42 -10.31
C SER A 131 -12.74 -12.90 -9.04
N ALA A 132 -13.40 -12.02 -8.29
CA ALA A 132 -14.16 -12.39 -7.09
C ALA A 132 -15.38 -13.26 -7.43
N GLU A 133 -16.08 -12.96 -8.52
CA GLU A 133 -17.18 -13.81 -9.01
C GLU A 133 -16.67 -15.20 -9.44
N ALA A 134 -15.58 -15.26 -10.19
CA ALA A 134 -14.93 -16.51 -10.59
C ALA A 134 -14.47 -17.32 -9.37
N ALA A 135 -13.92 -16.66 -8.35
CA ALA A 135 -13.53 -17.29 -7.08
C ALA A 135 -14.72 -17.93 -6.36
N LYS A 136 -15.87 -17.24 -6.29
CA LYS A 136 -17.10 -17.79 -5.69
C LYS A 136 -17.66 -18.98 -6.49
N LYS A 137 -17.43 -19.03 -7.80
CA LYS A 137 -17.82 -20.15 -8.68
C LYS A 137 -16.81 -21.31 -8.66
N GLY A 138 -15.69 -21.19 -7.92
CA GLY A 138 -14.66 -22.23 -7.86
C GLY A 138 -13.81 -22.36 -9.13
N VAL A 139 -13.79 -21.32 -9.97
CA VAL A 139 -13.00 -21.30 -11.21
C VAL A 139 -11.54 -20.98 -10.88
N ALA A 140 -10.60 -21.65 -11.57
CA ALA A 140 -9.17 -21.37 -11.45
C ALA A 140 -8.86 -19.92 -11.84
N LEU A 141 -8.04 -19.25 -11.03
CA LEU A 141 -7.67 -17.85 -11.22
C LEU A 141 -6.23 -17.72 -11.72
N GLY A 142 -5.94 -16.60 -12.38
CA GLY A 142 -4.56 -16.23 -12.73
C GLY A 142 -3.69 -16.02 -11.48
N LYS A 143 -2.37 -16.18 -11.63
CA LYS A 143 -1.38 -16.10 -10.52
C LYS A 143 -1.53 -14.82 -9.69
N LEU A 144 -1.88 -13.71 -10.33
CA LEU A 144 -2.07 -12.43 -9.65
C LEU A 144 -3.30 -12.42 -8.73
N VAL A 145 -4.34 -13.19 -8.98
CA VAL A 145 -5.58 -13.16 -8.17
C VAL A 145 -5.89 -14.47 -7.45
N ASP A 146 -4.98 -15.44 -7.51
CA ASP A 146 -5.07 -16.74 -6.83
C ASP A 146 -5.28 -16.64 -5.31
N TYR A 147 -4.78 -15.59 -4.66
CA TYR A 147 -5.00 -15.33 -3.22
C TYR A 147 -6.49 -15.25 -2.84
N LEU A 148 -7.39 -14.92 -3.78
CA LEU A 148 -8.83 -14.89 -3.53
C LEU A 148 -9.39 -16.28 -3.22
N VAL A 149 -8.81 -17.34 -3.77
CA VAL A 149 -9.25 -18.72 -3.56
C VAL A 149 -8.49 -19.37 -2.41
N ARG A 150 -7.19 -19.08 -2.26
CA ARG A 150 -6.34 -19.69 -1.22
C ARG A 150 -6.94 -19.56 0.20
N PRO A 151 -6.91 -20.63 1.02
CA PRO A 151 -7.37 -20.57 2.40
C PRO A 151 -6.45 -19.62 3.19
N SER A 152 -7.05 -18.80 4.05
CA SER A 152 -6.32 -17.88 4.92
C SER A 152 -6.46 -18.29 6.38
N GLU A 153 -5.38 -18.13 7.14
CA GLU A 153 -5.37 -18.44 8.56
C GLU A 153 -6.30 -17.49 9.34
N LYS A 154 -6.93 -17.98 10.42
CA LYS A 154 -7.86 -17.20 11.22
C LYS A 154 -7.19 -15.99 11.89
N HIS A 155 -5.95 -16.15 12.33
CA HIS A 155 -5.17 -15.11 13.00
C HIS A 155 -3.88 -14.82 12.22
N SER A 156 -3.36 -13.59 12.36
CA SER A 156 -2.05 -13.25 11.80
C SER A 156 -0.94 -14.02 12.52
N THR A 157 0.09 -14.41 11.77
CA THR A 157 1.30 -15.07 12.27
C THR A 157 2.49 -14.13 12.41
N ILE A 158 2.31 -12.83 12.13
CA ILE A 158 3.29 -11.79 12.40
C ILE A 158 3.66 -11.83 13.89
N ASP A 159 4.95 -11.75 14.18
CA ASP A 159 5.57 -11.84 15.52
C ASP A 159 5.35 -13.16 16.28
N ARG A 160 4.71 -14.17 15.66
CA ARG A 160 4.57 -15.51 16.24
C ARG A 160 5.68 -16.47 15.80
N GLN A 161 6.33 -16.18 14.67
CA GLN A 161 7.43 -16.99 14.15
C GLN A 161 8.77 -16.39 14.59
N PRO A 162 9.72 -17.24 15.03
CA PRO A 162 11.00 -16.79 15.59
C PRO A 162 11.92 -16.14 14.54
N ASP A 163 11.71 -16.45 13.27
CA ASP A 163 12.51 -15.97 12.13
C ASP A 163 12.12 -14.55 11.68
N ARG A 164 11.02 -13.97 12.20
CA ARG A 164 10.43 -12.69 11.77
C ARG A 164 10.39 -12.57 10.24
N ALA A 165 10.12 -13.68 9.54
CA ALA A 165 10.18 -13.71 8.09
C ALA A 165 9.13 -12.78 7.45
N TYR A 166 9.48 -12.18 6.31
CA TYR A 166 8.57 -11.33 5.53
C TYR A 166 7.36 -12.11 4.99
N SER A 167 7.45 -13.44 4.90
CA SER A 167 6.38 -14.32 4.43
C SER A 167 5.10 -14.21 5.26
N ALA A 168 5.19 -13.96 6.57
CA ALA A 168 4.04 -13.71 7.43
C ALA A 168 3.34 -12.38 7.08
N HIS A 169 4.11 -11.36 6.68
CA HIS A 169 3.59 -10.08 6.21
C HIS A 169 2.86 -10.23 4.88
N LEU A 170 3.42 -10.99 3.93
CA LEU A 170 2.77 -11.31 2.65
C LEU A 170 1.42 -12.02 2.84
N LYS A 171 1.36 -13.02 3.72
CA LYS A 171 0.10 -13.71 4.05
C LYS A 171 -0.93 -12.76 4.67
N ALA A 172 -0.50 -11.84 5.53
CA ALA A 172 -1.37 -10.85 6.14
C ALA A 172 -1.93 -9.86 5.09
N PHE A 173 -1.09 -9.43 4.16
CA PHE A 173 -1.47 -8.61 3.02
C PHE A 173 -2.46 -9.32 2.09
N ASP A 174 -2.18 -10.57 1.70
CA ASP A 174 -3.09 -11.38 0.90
C ASP A 174 -4.46 -11.53 1.58
N LYS A 175 -4.48 -11.77 2.90
CA LYS A 175 -5.71 -11.86 3.67
C LYS A 175 -6.47 -10.53 3.69
N ALA A 176 -5.78 -9.41 3.93
CA ALA A 176 -6.41 -8.09 3.98
C ALA A 176 -7.00 -7.70 2.61
N ALA A 177 -6.26 -7.90 1.52
CA ALA A 177 -6.74 -7.71 0.16
C ALA A 177 -7.96 -8.59 -0.13
N LYS A 178 -7.90 -9.89 0.22
CA LYS A 178 -9.02 -10.82 0.03
C LYS A 178 -10.28 -10.34 0.75
N LEU A 179 -10.17 -9.99 2.02
CA LEU A 179 -11.30 -9.52 2.81
C LEU A 179 -11.92 -8.25 2.21
N GLN A 180 -11.09 -7.31 1.77
CA GLN A 180 -11.57 -6.05 1.19
C GLN A 180 -12.27 -6.28 -0.17
N VAL A 181 -11.70 -7.12 -1.05
CA VAL A 181 -12.32 -7.51 -2.33
C VAL A 181 -13.68 -8.18 -2.09
N MET A 182 -13.72 -9.17 -1.20
CA MET A 182 -14.94 -9.94 -0.92
C MET A 182 -16.02 -9.07 -0.28
N LYS A 183 -15.63 -8.14 0.62
CA LYS A 183 -16.54 -7.16 1.21
C LYS A 183 -17.17 -6.25 0.15
N ALA A 184 -16.38 -5.74 -0.78
CA ALA A 184 -16.88 -4.89 -1.87
C ALA A 184 -17.79 -5.68 -2.83
N TYR A 185 -17.44 -6.93 -3.12
CA TYR A 185 -18.23 -7.83 -3.95
C TYR A 185 -19.59 -8.16 -3.30
N GLU A 186 -19.62 -8.48 -2.01
CA GLU A 186 -20.85 -8.78 -1.27
C GLU A 186 -21.75 -7.54 -1.16
N ARG A 187 -21.17 -6.35 -0.93
CA ARG A 187 -21.92 -5.09 -0.99
C ARG A 187 -22.53 -4.85 -2.37
N MET A 188 -21.79 -5.08 -3.45
CA MET A 188 -22.30 -4.95 -4.82
C MET A 188 -23.46 -5.91 -5.08
N ARG A 189 -23.38 -7.16 -4.59
CA ARG A 189 -24.47 -8.13 -4.68
C ARG A 189 -25.70 -7.70 -3.88
N SER A 190 -25.51 -7.13 -2.69
CA SER A 190 -26.60 -6.59 -1.87
C SER A 190 -27.33 -5.44 -2.56
N LEU A 191 -26.60 -4.52 -3.20
CA LEU A 191 -27.21 -3.40 -3.93
C LEU A 191 -28.03 -3.88 -5.13
N ARG A 192 -27.52 -4.87 -5.87
CA ARG A 192 -28.29 -5.51 -6.96
C ARG A 192 -29.55 -6.22 -6.44
N ALA A 193 -29.47 -6.86 -5.27
CA ALA A 193 -30.62 -7.50 -4.63
C ALA A 193 -31.69 -6.50 -4.16
N GLN A 194 -31.33 -5.24 -3.94
CA GLN A 194 -32.26 -4.14 -3.63
C GLN A 194 -32.97 -3.57 -4.87
N GLY A 195 -32.70 -4.12 -6.06
CA GLY A 195 -33.33 -3.70 -7.31
C GLY A 195 -32.64 -2.56 -8.04
N LEU A 196 -31.47 -2.11 -7.57
CA LEU A 196 -30.67 -1.12 -8.31
C LEU A 196 -30.13 -1.71 -9.60
N SER A 197 -30.05 -0.89 -10.65
CA SER A 197 -29.37 -1.26 -11.88
C SER A 197 -27.88 -1.53 -11.65
N GLU A 198 -27.22 -2.19 -12.61
CA GLU A 198 -25.78 -2.48 -12.50
C GLU A 198 -24.95 -1.19 -12.38
N GLU A 199 -25.31 -0.15 -13.13
CA GLU A 199 -24.62 1.13 -13.13
C GLU A 199 -24.81 1.91 -11.82
N GLU A 200 -26.04 1.93 -11.30
CA GLU A 200 -26.33 2.58 -10.01
C GLU A 200 -25.66 1.85 -8.85
N ALA A 201 -25.72 0.51 -8.84
CA ALA A 201 -25.05 -0.29 -7.83
C ALA A 201 -23.52 -0.12 -7.89
N TRP A 202 -22.95 -0.01 -9.10
CA TRP A 202 -21.53 0.26 -9.29
C TRP A 202 -21.15 1.64 -8.73
N ASN A 203 -21.92 2.68 -9.09
CA ASN A 203 -21.68 4.04 -8.62
C ASN A 203 -21.81 4.15 -7.09
N ALA A 204 -22.84 3.54 -6.50
CA ALA A 204 -23.05 3.50 -5.05
C ALA A 204 -21.95 2.73 -4.28
N ASN A 205 -21.17 1.91 -4.98
CA ASN A 205 -20.05 1.15 -4.42
C ASN A 205 -18.67 1.67 -4.87
N ALA A 206 -18.61 2.72 -5.70
CA ALA A 206 -17.40 3.16 -6.40
C ALA A 206 -16.24 3.48 -5.44
N VAL A 207 -16.53 4.07 -4.28
CA VAL A 207 -15.52 4.39 -3.26
C VAL A 207 -14.90 3.13 -2.66
N GLU A 208 -15.71 2.12 -2.34
CA GLU A 208 -15.20 0.84 -1.82
C GLU A 208 -14.41 0.09 -2.91
N LEU A 209 -14.85 0.17 -4.16
CA LEU A 209 -14.14 -0.38 -5.32
C LEU A 209 -12.76 0.27 -5.51
N ASN A 210 -12.64 1.58 -5.35
CA ASN A 210 -11.33 2.25 -5.37
C ASN A 210 -10.46 1.85 -4.18
N ARG A 211 -11.05 1.69 -2.98
CA ARG A 211 -10.31 1.20 -1.80
C ARG A 211 -9.78 -0.22 -2.04
N VAL A 212 -10.54 -1.08 -2.70
CA VAL A 212 -10.11 -2.42 -3.12
C VAL A 212 -8.88 -2.33 -4.02
N SER A 213 -8.95 -1.54 -5.09
CA SER A 213 -7.85 -1.37 -6.04
C SER A 213 -6.57 -0.82 -5.37
N LEU A 214 -6.72 0.15 -4.47
CA LEU A 214 -5.62 0.68 -3.67
C LEU A 214 -5.01 -0.38 -2.75
N THR A 215 -5.85 -1.11 -2.01
CA THR A 215 -5.42 -2.15 -1.07
C THR A 215 -4.66 -3.27 -1.81
N PHE A 216 -5.17 -3.70 -2.95
CA PHE A 216 -4.56 -4.75 -3.77
C PHE A 216 -3.12 -4.40 -4.21
N LEU A 217 -2.87 -3.15 -4.57
CA LEU A 217 -1.56 -2.70 -5.08
C LEU A 217 -0.61 -2.23 -3.99
N GLN A 218 -1.13 -1.63 -2.91
CA GLN A 218 -0.28 -1.17 -1.80
C GLN A 218 0.25 -2.32 -0.95
N GLN A 219 -0.49 -3.42 -0.91
CA GLN A 219 -0.19 -4.56 -0.05
C GLN A 219 0.62 -5.65 -0.77
N ARG A 220 0.78 -5.56 -2.09
CA ARG A 220 1.61 -6.50 -2.85
C ARG A 220 2.67 -5.77 -3.67
N PRO A 221 3.94 -5.85 -3.28
CA PRO A 221 5.01 -5.76 -4.27
C PRO A 221 4.71 -6.81 -5.35
N ILE A 222 4.79 -6.45 -6.63
CA ILE A 222 4.72 -7.44 -7.70
C ILE A 222 6.05 -8.19 -7.63
N GLU A 223 6.06 -9.27 -6.84
CA GLU A 223 7.24 -10.12 -6.74
C GLU A 223 7.43 -10.85 -8.06
N LYS A 224 8.61 -10.66 -8.67
CA LYS A 224 9.25 -11.82 -9.27
C LYS A 224 9.54 -12.80 -8.13
N PRO A 225 9.33 -14.11 -8.31
CA PRO A 225 10.01 -15.05 -7.44
C PRO A 225 11.50 -14.69 -7.50
N ILE A 226 12.08 -14.29 -6.36
CA ILE A 226 13.52 -14.15 -6.24
C ILE A 226 14.06 -15.58 -6.24
N THR A 227 14.09 -16.18 -7.42
CA THR A 227 14.83 -17.41 -7.70
C THR A 227 16.08 -17.01 -8.44
N SER A 228 17.14 -16.84 -7.67
CA SER A 228 18.54 -17.03 -8.08
C SER A 228 19.27 -17.62 -6.90
#